data_AF-A0A1H7ALW9-F1
#
_entry.id   AF-A0A1H7ALW9-F1
#
_cell.length_a   1.000
_cell.length_b   1.000
_cell.length_c   1.000
_cell.angle_alpha   90.00
_cell.angle_beta   90.00
_cell.angle_gamma   90.00
#
_symmetry.space_group_name_H-M   'P 1'
#
loop_
_entity.id
_entity.type
_entity.pdbx_description
1 polymer ?
#
loop_
_entity_poly.entity_id
_entity_poly.type
_entity_poly.pdbx_seq_one_letter_code
_entity_poly.pdbx_strand_id
1 'polypeptide(L)'
;MNEFGGCALAGKSLRIGLASLMKTMADSQVTGRLTAIMKKINLEDGSEARGKRAVLISQVPQYLKGFEFNRFTSFDGTFSAPHTITPGTNRDESTLDVPAFNPLNFLNIPAGATHFRIINGISVISDFEFNADTKVYEPKEAALNEMKAIEYSAYLPVDQVTTAVSLTSTLAGPPTMTTDVMVVNVIGIEFFQEVNSNYYVFAQGNAMKISELF
;
A
#
# COMPACT_ATOMS: atom_id res chain seq x y z
N MET A 1 4.53 9.36 25.78
CA MET A 1 3.25 8.78 25.35
C MET A 1 2.73 9.42 24.06
N ASN A 2 2.91 10.74 23.87
CA ASN A 2 2.39 11.46 22.70
C ASN A 2 3.00 11.04 21.35
N GLU A 3 4.32 10.89 21.24
CA GLU A 3 4.97 10.46 19.97
C GLU A 3 4.48 9.09 19.48
N PHE A 4 4.27 8.14 20.41
CA PHE A 4 3.75 6.82 20.05
C PHE A 4 2.32 6.91 19.50
N GLY A 5 1.51 7.80 20.08
CA GLY A 5 0.19 8.13 19.55
C GLY A 5 0.27 8.70 18.13
N GLY A 6 1.19 9.63 17.87
CA GLY A 6 1.45 10.17 16.53
C GLY A 6 1.87 9.10 15.53
N CYS A 7 2.78 8.21 15.92
CA CYS A 7 3.20 7.07 15.08
C CYS A 7 2.02 6.12 14.76
N ALA A 8 1.15 5.87 15.74
CA ALA A 8 -0.04 5.05 15.56
C ALA A 8 -1.08 5.72 14.66
N LEU A 9 -1.23 7.05 14.74
CA LEU A 9 -2.10 7.83 13.85
C LEU A 9 -1.59 7.80 12.41
N ALA A 10 -0.31 8.06 12.18
CA ALA A 10 0.31 7.93 10.86
C ALA A 10 0.11 6.54 10.26
N GLY A 11 0.43 5.48 11.02
CA GLY A 11 0.22 4.09 10.57
C GLY A 11 -1.25 3.75 10.36
N LYS A 12 -2.19 4.40 11.07
CA LYS A 12 -3.63 4.27 10.86
C LYS A 12 -4.07 4.94 9.55
N SER A 13 -3.57 6.13 9.21
CA SER A 13 -3.94 6.83 7.97
C SER A 13 -3.59 6.03 6.73
N LEU A 14 -2.42 5.40 6.67
CA LEU A 14 -2.09 4.48 5.56
C LEU A 14 -3.10 3.32 5.45
N ARG A 15 -3.52 2.74 6.58
CA ARG A 15 -4.51 1.65 6.58
C ARG A 15 -5.91 2.13 6.20
N ILE A 16 -6.28 3.38 6.48
CA ILE A 16 -7.55 3.98 6.03
C ILE A 16 -7.52 4.20 4.51
N GLY A 17 -6.40 4.70 4.00
CA GLY A 17 -6.14 4.84 2.57
C GLY A 17 -6.23 3.51 1.82
N LEU A 18 -5.91 2.39 2.46
CA LEU A 18 -5.95 1.06 1.85
C LEU A 18 -7.04 0.14 2.44
N ALA A 19 -8.07 0.70 3.09
CA ALA A 19 -9.01 -0.05 3.92
C ALA A 19 -9.72 -1.19 3.17
N SER A 20 -10.04 -1.02 1.88
CA SER A 20 -10.68 -2.04 1.05
C SER A 20 -9.81 -3.28 0.82
N LEU A 21 -8.48 -3.14 0.91
CA LEU A 21 -7.52 -4.23 0.72
C LEU A 21 -7.11 -4.90 2.03
N MET A 22 -7.22 -4.21 3.16
CA MET A 22 -6.71 -4.71 4.46
C MET A 22 -7.32 -6.05 4.87
N LYS A 23 -8.60 -6.28 4.56
CA LYS A 23 -9.30 -7.51 4.98
C LYS A 23 -8.72 -8.77 4.34
N THR A 24 -8.27 -8.69 3.09
CA THR A 24 -7.78 -9.84 2.32
C THR A 24 -6.27 -9.94 2.32
N MET A 25 -5.56 -8.83 2.56
CA MET A 25 -4.10 -8.73 2.37
C MET A 25 -3.28 -8.69 3.66
N ALA A 26 -3.88 -8.35 4.81
CA ALA A 26 -3.11 -8.01 5.99
C ALA A 26 -3.13 -9.09 7.08
N ASP A 27 -2.00 -9.27 7.76
CA ASP A 27 -1.93 -10.11 8.96
C ASP A 27 -2.42 -9.37 10.22
N SER A 28 -2.73 -10.13 11.27
CA SER A 28 -3.26 -9.58 12.53
C SER A 28 -2.33 -8.59 13.25
N GLN A 29 -1.04 -8.58 12.92
CA GLN A 29 -0.01 -7.72 13.51
C GLN A 29 0.34 -6.51 12.63
N VAL A 30 -0.28 -6.35 11.46
CA VAL A 30 0.05 -5.25 10.51
C VAL A 30 0.05 -3.88 11.19
N THR A 31 -0.89 -3.63 12.11
CA THR A 31 -1.00 -2.37 12.85
C THR A 31 0.24 -2.11 13.70
N GLY A 32 0.69 -3.10 14.47
CA GLY A 32 1.88 -2.97 15.31
C GLY A 32 3.15 -2.80 14.48
N ARG A 33 3.24 -3.55 13.36
CA ARG A 33 4.39 -3.46 12.44
C ARG A 33 4.49 -2.09 11.77
N LEU A 34 3.38 -1.53 11.29
CA LEU A 34 3.35 -0.18 10.73
C LEU A 34 3.70 0.88 11.78
N THR A 35 3.12 0.81 12.98
CA THR A 35 3.46 1.75 14.07
C THR A 35 4.94 1.70 14.43
N ALA A 36 5.56 0.50 14.41
CA ALA A 36 7.00 0.37 14.65
C ALA A 36 7.84 1.04 13.54
N ILE A 37 7.41 0.97 12.28
CA ILE A 37 8.05 1.69 11.17
C ILE A 37 7.89 3.20 11.32
N MET A 38 6.67 3.67 11.61
CA MET A 38 6.43 5.09 11.88
C MET A 38 7.26 5.58 13.06
N LYS A 39 7.52 4.72 14.05
CA LYS A 39 8.43 5.07 15.15
C LYS A 39 9.88 5.21 14.70
N LYS A 40 10.35 4.40 13.75
CA LYS A 40 11.69 4.59 13.16
C LYS A 40 11.77 5.95 12.44
N ILE A 41 10.79 6.25 11.59
CA ILE A 41 10.67 7.54 10.89
C ILE A 41 10.66 8.70 11.88
N ASN A 42 9.85 8.60 12.93
CA ASN A 42 9.77 9.62 13.99
C ASN A 42 11.08 9.87 14.73
N LEU A 43 11.94 8.85 14.86
CA LEU A 43 13.22 8.99 15.55
C LEU A 43 14.26 9.71 14.69
N GLU A 44 14.07 9.79 13.37
CA GLU A 44 14.93 10.55 12.46
C GLU A 44 14.74 12.06 12.59
N ASP A 45 13.62 12.52 13.15
CA ASP A 45 13.45 13.95 13.43
C ASP A 45 14.35 14.38 14.59
N GLY A 46 15.48 15.00 14.23
CA GLY A 46 16.44 15.61 15.15
C GLY A 46 16.18 17.10 15.41
N SER A 47 15.19 17.71 14.77
CA SER A 47 14.92 19.15 14.87
C SER A 47 14.11 19.49 16.13
N GLU A 48 13.21 18.59 16.52
CA GLU A 48 12.31 18.78 17.65
C GLU A 48 12.78 18.11 18.94
N ALA A 49 12.34 18.69 20.07
CA ALA A 49 12.61 18.13 21.38
C ALA A 49 11.99 16.73 21.54
N ARG A 50 12.66 15.87 22.30
CA ARG A 50 12.14 14.54 22.64
C ARG A 50 10.76 14.65 23.29
N GLY A 51 9.82 13.82 22.84
CA GLY A 51 8.41 13.84 23.22
C GLY A 51 7.50 14.58 22.23
N LYS A 52 8.07 15.33 21.29
CA LYS A 52 7.35 16.19 20.32
C LYS A 52 7.82 16.04 18.87
N ARG A 53 8.70 15.08 18.60
CA ARG A 53 9.23 14.84 17.25
C ARG A 53 8.11 14.54 16.27
N ALA A 54 8.18 15.11 15.08
CA ALA A 54 7.27 14.82 13.98
C ALA A 54 7.49 13.41 13.40
N VAL A 55 6.49 12.90 12.69
CA VAL A 55 6.60 11.70 11.86
C VAL A 55 6.78 12.19 10.41
N LEU A 56 8.03 12.42 10.01
CA LEU A 56 8.42 13.00 8.72
C LEU A 56 8.58 11.92 7.64
N ILE A 57 7.46 11.34 7.21
CA ILE A 57 7.40 10.25 6.22
C ILE A 57 7.92 10.73 4.86
N SER A 58 7.59 11.97 4.48
CA SER A 58 8.05 12.60 3.24
C SER A 58 9.58 12.68 3.13
N GLN A 59 10.28 12.79 4.27
CA GLN A 59 11.73 12.98 4.32
C GLN A 59 12.52 11.67 4.39
N VAL A 60 11.96 10.63 5.01
CA VAL A 60 12.62 9.32 5.14
C VAL A 60 11.70 8.16 4.72
N PRO A 61 11.14 8.20 3.50
CA PRO A 61 10.16 7.22 3.04
C PRO A 61 10.74 5.80 2.92
N GLN A 62 12.05 5.65 2.75
CA GLN A 62 12.73 4.37 2.54
C GLN A 62 12.41 3.29 3.59
N TYR A 63 12.00 3.69 4.79
CA TYR A 63 11.57 2.75 5.84
C TYR A 63 10.27 2.00 5.53
N LEU A 64 9.43 2.49 4.60
CA LEU A 64 8.19 1.87 4.16
C LEU A 64 8.38 0.97 2.94
N LYS A 65 9.44 1.17 2.15
CA LYS A 65 9.67 0.45 0.89
C LYS A 65 9.77 -1.06 1.16
N GLY A 66 9.01 -1.86 0.40
CA GLY A 66 8.98 -3.31 0.55
C GLY A 66 8.23 -3.81 1.80
N PHE A 67 7.47 -2.95 2.49
CA PHE A 67 6.63 -3.41 3.58
C PHE A 67 5.57 -4.40 3.09
N GLU A 68 5.67 -5.64 3.55
CA GLU A 68 4.67 -6.68 3.33
C GLU A 68 3.49 -6.52 4.30
N PHE A 69 2.27 -6.46 3.79
CA PHE A 69 1.07 -6.33 4.63
C PHE A 69 0.74 -7.62 5.39
N ASN A 70 1.21 -8.76 4.88
CA ASN A 70 1.17 -10.04 5.57
C ASN A 70 2.59 -10.60 5.70
N ARG A 71 3.13 -10.65 6.94
CA ARG A 71 4.47 -11.22 7.18
C ARG A 71 4.60 -12.71 6.88
N PHE A 72 3.49 -13.42 6.72
CA PHE A 72 3.45 -14.86 6.44
C PHE A 72 3.32 -15.16 4.95
N THR A 73 2.98 -14.15 4.13
CA THR A 73 2.79 -14.28 2.69
C THR A 73 3.37 -13.04 2.01
N SER A 74 4.58 -13.16 1.46
CA SER A 74 5.21 -12.06 0.73
C SER A 74 4.64 -11.91 -0.68
N PHE A 75 4.49 -10.67 -1.15
CA PHE A 75 4.07 -10.42 -2.53
C PHE A 75 5.03 -11.05 -3.53
N ASP A 76 6.34 -10.86 -3.36
CA ASP A 76 7.35 -11.38 -4.31
C ASP A 76 7.47 -12.91 -4.30
N GLY A 77 7.03 -13.56 -3.21
CA GLY A 77 6.94 -15.02 -3.13
C GLY A 77 5.67 -15.58 -3.77
N THR A 78 4.63 -14.74 -3.92
CA THR A 78 3.35 -15.11 -4.52
C THR A 78 3.26 -14.73 -5.99
N PHE A 79 3.86 -13.60 -6.38
CA PHE A 79 3.85 -13.04 -7.73
C PHE A 79 5.29 -12.66 -8.11
N SER A 80 5.87 -13.40 -9.05
CA SER A 80 7.25 -13.21 -9.51
C SER A 80 7.35 -12.81 -10.98
N ALA A 81 6.21 -12.53 -11.63
CA ALA A 81 6.21 -12.06 -13.02
C ALA A 81 6.91 -10.69 -13.11
N PRO A 82 7.71 -10.44 -14.18
CA PRO A 82 8.29 -9.14 -14.42
C PRO A 82 7.21 -8.07 -14.44
N HIS A 83 7.48 -6.92 -13.83
CA HIS A 83 6.56 -5.80 -13.81
C HIS A 83 7.32 -4.49 -13.65
N THR A 84 6.73 -3.39 -14.08
CA THR A 84 7.25 -2.04 -13.93
C THR A 84 6.19 -1.16 -13.31
N ILE A 85 6.61 -0.23 -12.44
CA ILE A 85 5.74 0.76 -11.85
C ILE A 85 6.27 2.12 -12.25
N THR A 86 5.39 2.93 -12.84
CA THR A 86 5.72 4.25 -13.35
C THR A 86 4.86 5.29 -12.64
N PRO A 87 5.41 6.03 -11.67
CA PRO A 87 4.73 7.16 -11.06
C PRO A 87 4.43 8.26 -12.08
N GLY A 88 3.26 8.87 -11.97
CA GLY A 88 2.92 10.08 -12.71
C GLY A 88 3.77 11.27 -12.26
N THR A 89 4.09 12.18 -13.18
CA THR A 89 4.95 13.35 -12.89
C THR A 89 4.39 14.27 -11.81
N ASN A 90 3.06 14.36 -11.69
CA ASN A 90 2.36 15.16 -10.67
C ASN A 90 2.16 14.41 -9.35
N ARG A 91 2.62 13.15 -9.24
CA ARG A 91 2.46 12.27 -8.09
C ARG A 91 0.98 11.95 -7.75
N ASP A 92 0.05 12.14 -8.67
CA ASP A 92 -1.38 11.86 -8.49
C ASP A 92 -1.83 10.54 -9.12
N GLU A 93 -0.92 9.85 -9.81
CA GLU A 93 -1.18 8.55 -10.42
C GLU A 93 0.04 7.62 -10.38
N SER A 94 -0.22 6.34 -10.61
CA SER A 94 0.80 5.30 -10.82
C SER A 94 0.29 4.29 -11.84
N THR A 95 1.15 3.90 -12.80
CA THR A 95 0.86 2.83 -13.75
C THR A 95 1.68 1.60 -13.43
N LEU A 96 1.01 0.45 -13.25
CA LEU A 96 1.61 -0.87 -13.14
C LEU A 96 1.49 -1.58 -14.49
N ASP A 97 2.63 -1.89 -15.10
CA ASP A 97 2.73 -2.67 -16.33
C ASP A 97 3.27 -4.07 -16.04
N VAL A 98 2.53 -5.09 -16.46
CA VAL A 98 2.89 -6.50 -16.36
C VAL A 98 2.87 -7.08 -17.78
N PRO A 99 4.02 -7.47 -18.36
CA PRO A 99 4.06 -8.16 -19.65
C PRO A 99 3.32 -9.49 -19.61
N ALA A 100 3.05 -10.08 -20.77
CA ALA A 100 2.42 -11.39 -20.82
C ALA A 100 3.26 -12.45 -20.07
N PHE A 101 2.61 -13.29 -19.27
CA PHE A 101 3.27 -14.33 -18.48
C PHE A 101 2.38 -15.57 -18.34
N ASN A 102 3.02 -16.72 -18.06
CA ASN A 102 2.30 -17.95 -17.72
C ASN A 102 2.13 -18.01 -16.18
N PRO A 103 0.90 -17.94 -15.64
CA PRO A 103 0.67 -17.96 -14.20
C PRO A 103 1.29 -19.17 -13.49
N LEU A 104 1.29 -20.35 -14.11
CA LEU A 104 1.85 -21.57 -13.53
C LEU A 104 3.38 -21.50 -13.31
N ASN A 105 4.06 -20.59 -13.99
CA ASN A 105 5.51 -20.40 -13.87
C ASN A 105 5.88 -19.28 -12.89
N PHE A 106 4.99 -18.31 -12.68
CA PHE A 106 5.31 -17.06 -11.99
C PHE A 106 4.46 -16.80 -10.74
N LEU A 107 3.40 -17.57 -10.52
CA LEU A 107 2.53 -17.43 -9.37
C LEU A 107 2.62 -18.64 -8.45
N ASN A 108 2.62 -18.39 -7.15
CA ASN A 108 2.36 -19.41 -6.15
C ASN A 108 0.84 -19.50 -5.93
N ILE A 109 0.17 -20.30 -6.75
CA ILE A 109 -1.30 -20.39 -6.79
C ILE A 109 -1.82 -21.28 -5.66
N PRO A 110 -2.71 -20.79 -4.78
CA PRO A 110 -3.34 -21.62 -3.75
C PRO A 110 -4.17 -22.75 -4.37
N ALA A 111 -4.16 -23.92 -3.72
CA ALA A 111 -4.95 -25.06 -4.17
C ALA A 111 -6.44 -24.71 -4.26
N GLY A 112 -7.05 -24.98 -5.42
CA GLY A 112 -8.47 -24.71 -5.70
C GLY A 112 -8.76 -23.31 -6.24
N ALA A 113 -7.76 -22.41 -6.30
CA ALA A 113 -7.92 -21.16 -7.01
C ALA A 113 -8.05 -21.42 -8.51
N THR A 114 -8.98 -20.70 -9.14
CA THR A 114 -9.27 -20.77 -10.59
C THR A 114 -8.90 -19.46 -11.28
N HIS A 115 -8.92 -18.36 -10.54
CA HIS A 115 -8.69 -17.02 -11.05
C HIS A 115 -7.85 -16.21 -10.06
N PHE A 116 -7.26 -15.14 -10.55
CA PHE A 116 -6.59 -14.13 -9.75
C PHE A 116 -6.90 -12.73 -10.27
N ARG A 117 -6.63 -11.71 -9.45
CA ARG A 117 -6.58 -10.31 -9.88
C ARG A 117 -5.26 -9.69 -9.43
N ILE A 118 -4.71 -8.84 -10.29
CA ILE A 118 -3.59 -7.96 -9.96
C ILE A 118 -4.17 -6.62 -9.51
N ILE A 119 -3.55 -6.02 -8.51
CA ILE A 119 -3.96 -4.74 -7.92
C ILE A 119 -2.82 -3.77 -8.07
N ASN A 120 -3.14 -2.57 -8.56
CA ASN A 120 -2.33 -1.38 -8.37
C ASN A 120 -3.10 -0.44 -7.45
N GLY A 121 -2.41 0.20 -6.51
CA GLY A 121 -3.04 1.16 -5.63
C GLY A 121 -2.07 2.24 -5.20
N ILE A 122 -2.60 3.43 -4.95
CA ILE A 122 -1.86 4.53 -4.34
C ILE A 122 -2.67 5.06 -3.16
N SER A 123 -1.96 5.47 -2.11
CA SER A 123 -2.52 6.19 -0.97
C SER A 123 -1.60 7.34 -0.60
N VAL A 124 -2.17 8.49 -0.31
CA VAL A 124 -1.43 9.64 0.19
C VAL A 124 -1.42 9.60 1.71
N ILE A 125 -0.25 9.82 2.31
CA ILE A 125 -0.07 9.97 3.75
C ILE A 125 0.65 11.28 4.03
N SER A 126 0.09 12.08 4.92
CA SER A 126 0.72 13.30 5.41
C SER A 126 1.82 12.97 6.42
N ASP A 127 2.79 13.86 6.53
CA ASP A 127 3.61 13.97 7.74
C ASP A 127 2.72 14.37 8.93
N PHE A 128 3.11 13.97 10.14
CA PHE A 128 2.36 14.27 11.36
C PHE A 128 3.22 15.05 12.34
N GLU A 129 2.69 16.14 12.88
CA GLU A 129 3.40 16.99 13.84
C GLU A 129 2.62 17.16 15.14
N PHE A 130 3.34 17.48 16.21
CA PHE A 130 2.72 17.69 17.51
C PHE A 130 2.14 19.11 17.61
N ASN A 131 0.81 19.21 17.74
CA ASN A 131 0.14 20.47 17.98
C ASN A 131 0.20 20.83 19.48
N ALA A 132 0.83 21.96 19.79
CA ALA A 132 1.04 22.41 21.17
C ALA A 132 -0.23 22.86 21.86
N ASP A 133 -1.28 23.25 21.14
CA ASP A 133 -2.54 23.72 21.70
C ASP A 133 -3.49 22.56 21.98
N THR A 134 -3.67 21.67 21.00
CA THR A 134 -4.55 20.50 21.12
C THR A 134 -3.89 19.32 21.86
N LYS A 135 -2.56 19.37 22.04
CA LYS A 135 -1.72 18.35 22.69
C LYS A 135 -1.78 16.98 21.99
N VAL A 136 -2.16 16.94 20.72
CA VAL A 136 -2.21 15.73 19.90
C VAL A 136 -1.37 15.88 18.63
N TYR A 137 -1.14 14.77 17.95
CA TYR A 137 -0.53 14.79 16.62
C TYR A 137 -1.60 14.97 15.56
N GLU A 138 -1.30 15.82 14.58
CA GLU A 138 -2.20 16.15 13.48
C GLU A 138 -1.45 16.01 12.15
N PRO A 139 -2.14 15.61 11.06
CA PRO A 139 -1.53 15.64 9.74
C PRO A 139 -1.25 17.09 9.34
N LYS A 140 -0.04 17.36 8.83
CA LYS A 140 0.32 18.66 8.25
C LYS A 140 -0.59 19.04 7.07
N GLU A 141 -1.03 18.03 6.31
CA GLU A 141 -1.82 18.17 5.10
C GLU A 141 -3.12 17.36 5.20
N ALA A 142 -4.05 17.83 6.04
CA ALA A 142 -5.31 17.13 6.32
C ALA A 142 -6.17 16.87 5.06
N ALA A 143 -6.13 17.77 4.08
CA ALA A 143 -6.92 17.64 2.84
C ALA A 143 -6.39 16.53 1.91
N LEU A 144 -5.07 16.29 1.92
CA LEU A 144 -4.42 15.28 1.08
C LEU A 144 -4.33 13.91 1.78
N ASN A 145 -4.25 13.90 3.12
CA ASN A 145 -4.11 12.68 3.89
C ASN A 145 -5.24 11.69 3.60
N GLU A 146 -4.91 10.40 3.46
CA GLU A 146 -5.86 9.30 3.24
C GLU A 146 -6.56 9.31 1.86
N MET A 147 -6.20 10.23 0.96
CA MET A 147 -6.56 10.12 -0.46
C MET A 147 -6.03 8.80 -1.04
N LYS A 148 -6.79 8.20 -1.95
CA LYS A 148 -6.49 6.88 -2.50
C LYS A 148 -7.07 6.68 -3.89
N ALA A 149 -6.41 5.82 -4.66
CA ALA A 149 -6.94 5.24 -5.88
C ALA A 149 -6.48 3.80 -5.96
N ILE A 150 -7.38 2.88 -6.32
CA ILE A 150 -7.09 1.45 -6.40
C ILE A 150 -7.71 0.94 -7.68
N GLU A 151 -6.90 0.30 -8.51
CA GLU A 151 -7.31 -0.30 -9.77
C GLU A 151 -7.07 -1.81 -9.74
N TYR A 152 -7.98 -2.56 -10.34
CA TYR A 152 -7.93 -4.02 -10.38
C TYR A 152 -7.89 -4.48 -11.82
N SER A 153 -7.11 -5.52 -12.11
CA SER A 153 -7.28 -6.24 -13.36
C SER A 153 -8.66 -6.90 -13.44
N ALA A 154 -9.03 -7.36 -14.63
CA ALA A 154 -10.05 -8.39 -14.78
C ALA A 154 -9.71 -9.63 -13.93
N TYR A 155 -10.69 -10.51 -13.72
CA TYR A 155 -10.44 -11.84 -13.20
C TYR A 155 -9.69 -12.64 -14.28
N LEU A 156 -8.44 -12.98 -14.00
CA LEU A 156 -7.54 -13.68 -14.93
C LEU A 156 -7.49 -15.16 -14.53
N PRO A 157 -7.72 -16.11 -15.46
CA PRO A 157 -7.64 -17.53 -15.16
C PRO A 157 -6.21 -17.97 -14.83
N VAL A 158 -6.05 -18.89 -13.89
CA VAL A 158 -4.74 -19.40 -13.46
C VAL A 158 -4.13 -20.40 -14.44
N ASP A 159 -4.93 -20.97 -15.34
CA ASP A 159 -4.56 -22.05 -16.25
C ASP A 159 -4.37 -21.58 -17.71
N GLN A 160 -4.39 -20.27 -17.95
CA GLN A 160 -4.12 -19.68 -19.26
C GLN A 160 -2.99 -18.66 -19.19
N VAL A 161 -2.31 -18.45 -20.32
CA VAL A 161 -1.35 -17.35 -20.45
C VAL A 161 -2.08 -16.03 -20.25
N THR A 162 -1.59 -15.23 -19.30
CA THR A 162 -2.08 -13.88 -19.07
C THR A 162 -1.46 -12.96 -20.11
N THR A 163 -2.30 -12.20 -20.83
CA THR A 163 -1.83 -11.15 -21.75
C THR A 163 -1.23 -9.99 -20.96
N ALA A 164 -0.54 -9.06 -21.65
CA ALA A 164 -0.04 -7.87 -20.98
C ALA A 164 -1.17 -7.09 -20.27
N VAL A 165 -0.91 -6.66 -19.04
CA VAL A 165 -1.82 -5.90 -18.17
C VAL A 165 -1.19 -4.54 -17.90
N SER A 166 -1.97 -3.48 -18.03
CA SER A 166 -1.59 -2.12 -17.62
C SER A 166 -2.70 -1.55 -16.73
N LEU A 167 -2.38 -1.26 -15.46
CA LEU A 167 -3.32 -0.73 -14.47
C LEU A 167 -2.86 0.65 -14.02
N THR A 168 -3.67 1.67 -14.28
CA THR A 168 -3.38 3.03 -13.83
C THR A 168 -4.33 3.39 -12.69
N SER A 169 -3.77 3.68 -11.51
CA SER A 169 -4.50 4.21 -10.37
C SER A 169 -4.30 5.72 -10.30
N THR A 170 -5.37 6.49 -10.51
CA THR A 170 -5.33 7.96 -10.53
C THR A 170 -6.24 8.53 -9.45
N LEU A 171 -5.73 9.44 -8.62
CA LEU A 171 -6.49 10.12 -7.57
C LEU A 171 -7.62 10.97 -8.17
N ALA A 172 -8.76 11.01 -7.49
CA ALA A 172 -9.86 11.89 -7.88
C ALA A 172 -9.54 13.36 -7.56
N GLY A 173 -9.98 14.28 -8.43
CA GLY A 173 -9.92 15.72 -8.16
C GLY A 173 -8.52 16.34 -8.33
N PRO A 174 -7.77 15.94 -9.37
CA PRO A 174 -6.29 16.03 -9.53
C PRO A 174 -5.58 16.88 -8.46
N PRO A 175 -5.26 16.30 -7.29
CA PRO A 175 -4.68 17.04 -6.19
C PRO A 175 -3.26 17.51 -6.52
N THR A 176 -2.89 18.70 -6.03
CA THR A 176 -1.50 19.16 -6.09
C THR A 176 -0.76 18.65 -4.85
N MET A 177 0.20 17.75 -5.03
CA MET A 177 0.98 17.21 -3.92
C MET A 177 1.95 18.25 -3.36
N THR A 178 1.97 18.39 -2.03
CA THR A 178 2.94 19.23 -1.32
C THR A 178 4.18 18.43 -0.91
N THR A 179 5.16 19.12 -0.33
CA THR A 179 6.38 18.48 0.20
C THR A 179 6.15 17.73 1.51
N ASP A 180 5.01 17.95 2.17
CA ASP A 180 4.68 17.36 3.48
C ASP A 180 3.83 16.08 3.35
N VAL A 181 3.70 15.54 2.14
CA VAL A 181 3.01 14.27 1.89
C VAL A 181 3.90 13.28 1.15
N MET A 182 3.62 12.00 1.38
CA MET A 182 4.19 10.88 0.66
C MET A 182 3.10 10.12 -0.06
N VAL A 183 3.31 9.79 -1.34
CA VAL A 183 2.42 8.91 -2.09
C VAL A 183 2.99 7.50 -2.02
N VAL A 184 2.21 6.62 -1.40
CA VAL A 184 2.56 5.22 -1.18
C VAL A 184 1.88 4.38 -2.24
N ASN A 185 2.65 3.83 -3.17
CA ASN A 185 2.16 2.84 -4.11
C ASN A 185 2.24 1.43 -3.52
N VAL A 186 1.15 0.69 -3.67
CA VAL A 186 1.06 -0.73 -3.34
C VAL A 186 0.72 -1.54 -4.57
N ILE A 187 1.28 -2.75 -4.63
CA ILE A 187 0.87 -3.77 -5.58
C ILE A 187 0.41 -5.00 -4.82
N GLY A 188 -0.62 -5.65 -5.35
CA GLY A 188 -1.22 -6.81 -4.70
C GLY A 188 -1.72 -7.86 -5.69
N ILE A 189 -1.94 -9.05 -5.17
CA ILE A 189 -2.58 -10.16 -5.88
C ILE A 189 -3.61 -10.83 -4.98
N GLU A 190 -4.80 -11.08 -5.53
CA GLU A 190 -5.87 -11.84 -4.88
C GLU A 190 -6.22 -13.07 -5.69
N PHE A 191 -6.53 -14.18 -5.03
CA PHE A 191 -6.98 -15.42 -5.66
C PHE A 191 -8.46 -15.67 -5.44
N PHE A 192 -9.10 -16.31 -6.42
CA PHE A 192 -10.52 -16.55 -6.48
C PHE A 192 -10.86 -17.95 -6.97
N GLN A 193 -11.98 -18.50 -6.49
CA GLN A 193 -12.64 -19.65 -7.10
C GLN A 193 -13.90 -19.16 -7.81
N GLU A 194 -14.04 -19.53 -9.07
CA GLU A 194 -15.25 -19.33 -9.84
C GLU A 194 -16.21 -20.49 -9.59
N VAL A 195 -17.44 -20.17 -9.19
CA VAL A 195 -18.54 -21.13 -9.05
C VAL A 195 -19.78 -20.52 -9.66
N ASN A 196 -20.39 -21.17 -10.66
CA ASN A 196 -21.58 -20.67 -11.36
C ASN A 196 -21.41 -19.22 -11.83
N SER A 197 -20.27 -18.88 -12.43
CA SER A 197 -19.93 -17.54 -12.92
C SER A 197 -19.79 -16.45 -11.84
N ASN A 198 -19.71 -16.83 -10.57
CA ASN A 198 -19.40 -15.92 -9.46
C ASN A 198 -18.00 -16.17 -8.93
N TYR A 199 -17.25 -15.10 -8.67
CA TYR A 199 -15.90 -15.15 -8.14
C TYR A 199 -15.89 -14.98 -6.62
N TYR A 200 -15.36 -15.97 -5.91
CA TYR A 200 -15.24 -15.97 -4.45
C TYR A 200 -13.78 -15.82 -4.05
N VAL A 201 -13.47 -14.75 -3.34
CA VAL A 201 -12.09 -14.46 -2.89
C VAL A 201 -11.61 -15.48 -1.87
N PHE A 202 -10.35 -15.87 -1.97
CA PHE A 202 -9.71 -16.75 -1.02
C PHE A 202 -9.35 -15.98 0.24
N ALA A 203 -9.48 -16.64 1.39
CA ALA A 203 -9.04 -16.06 2.67
C ALA A 203 -7.51 -16.10 2.84
N GLN A 204 -6.80 -16.84 1.98
CA GLN A 204 -5.36 -17.11 2.10
C GLN A 204 -4.70 -17.09 0.72
N GLY A 205 -3.38 -16.87 0.70
CA GLY A 205 -2.58 -16.81 -0.52
C GLY A 205 -2.51 -15.42 -1.16
N ASN A 206 -3.43 -14.52 -0.82
CA ASN A 206 -3.35 -13.12 -1.25
C ASN A 206 -2.14 -12.45 -0.61
N ALA A 207 -1.54 -11.50 -1.33
CA ALA A 207 -0.36 -10.80 -0.88
C ALA A 207 -0.35 -9.36 -1.41
N MET A 208 0.25 -8.46 -0.65
CA MET A 208 0.42 -7.05 -1.02
C MET A 208 1.65 -6.48 -0.35
N LYS A 209 2.38 -5.65 -1.09
CA LYS A 209 3.52 -4.89 -0.57
C LYS A 209 3.45 -3.41 -0.94
N ILE A 210 4.15 -2.58 -0.19
CA ILE A 210 4.52 -1.22 -0.62
C ILE A 210 5.61 -1.35 -1.68
N SER A 211 5.29 -0.97 -2.92
CA SER A 211 6.22 -1.13 -4.03
C SER A 211 6.98 0.15 -4.34
N GLU A 212 6.33 1.30 -4.52
CA GLU A 212 6.99 2.58 -4.80
C GLU A 212 6.55 3.68 -3.83
N LEU A 213 7.41 4.69 -3.71
CA LEU A 213 7.21 5.85 -2.84
C LEU A 213 7.66 7.08 -3.64
N PHE A 214 6.76 8.03 -3.86
CA PHE A 214 7.05 9.18 -4.71
C PHE A 214 6.36 10.45 -4.27
#